data_AF-A0A1Z9B0U8-F1
#
_entry.id   AF-A0A1Z9B0U8-F1
#
_cell.length_a   1.000
_cell.length_b   1.000
_cell.length_c   1.000
_cell.angle_alpha   90.00
_cell.angle_beta   90.00
_cell.angle_gamma   90.00
#
_symmetry.space_group_name_H-M   'P 1'
#
loop_
_entity.id
_entity.type
_entity.pdbx_description
1 polymer ?
#
loop_
_entity_poly.entity_id
_entity_poly.type
_entity_poly.pdbx_seq_one_letter_code
_entity_poly.pdbx_strand_id
1 'polypeptide(L)' 'MSISPCINICKLIDGVCVGCNRTIEQITEWEHYKDSEKENIVKHLNKIANNSKN' A
#
# COMPACT_ATOMS: atom_id res chain seq x y z
N MET A 1 1.83 -15.09 -7.05
CA MET A 1 2.48 -14.48 -5.86
C MET A 1 1.47 -13.54 -5.23
N SER A 2 1.14 -13.69 -3.94
CA SER A 2 0.25 -12.75 -3.25
C SER A 2 1.01 -11.44 -2.99
N ILE A 3 0.99 -10.51 -3.95
CA ILE A 3 1.59 -9.21 -3.74
C ILE A 3 0.68 -8.43 -2.78
N SER A 4 1.15 -8.15 -1.57
CA SER A 4 0.46 -7.30 -0.61
C SER A 4 1.51 -6.61 0.25
N PRO A 5 1.50 -5.28 0.35
CA PRO A 5 2.43 -4.53 1.20
C PRO A 5 1.99 -4.53 2.67
N CYS A 6 0.96 -5.33 3.03
CA CYS A 6 0.44 -5.37 4.39
C CYS A 6 1.44 -6.04 5.34
N ILE A 7 1.75 -5.37 6.44
CA ILE A 7 2.56 -5.93 7.54
C ILE A 7 1.71 -6.32 8.76
N ASN A 8 0.39 -6.48 8.57
CA ASN A 8 -0.59 -6.75 9.63
C ASN A 8 -0.64 -5.69 10.74
N ILE A 9 -0.23 -4.46 10.43
CA ILE A 9 -0.44 -3.27 11.25
C ILE A 9 -1.47 -2.41 10.54
N CYS A 10 -2.68 -2.31 11.10
CA CYS A 10 -3.76 -1.49 10.57
C CYS A 10 -4.00 -0.30 11.49
N LYS A 11 -3.41 0.85 11.13
CA LYS A 11 -3.65 2.13 11.80
C LYS A 11 -3.64 3.22 10.74
N LEU A 12 -4.74 3.96 10.63
CA LEU A 12 -4.91 5.05 9.68
C LEU A 12 -4.55 6.39 10.35
N ILE A 13 -3.77 7.20 9.65
CA ILE A 13 -3.52 8.63 9.98
C ILE A 13 -3.78 9.40 8.68
N ASP A 14 -4.67 10.39 8.73
CA ASP A 14 -5.06 11.20 7.56
C ASP A 14 -5.47 10.37 6.33
N GLY A 15 -6.15 9.24 6.57
CA GLY A 15 -6.62 8.34 5.51
C GLY A 15 -5.54 7.42 4.93
N VAL A 16 -4.32 7.40 5.47
CA VAL A 16 -3.21 6.54 5.05
C VAL A 16 -2.84 5.55 6.15
N CYS A 17 -2.67 4.28 5.80
CA CYS A 17 -2.26 3.26 6.75
C CYS A 17 -0.76 3.38 7.04
N VAL A 18 -0.38 3.62 8.29
CA VAL A 18 1.03 3.77 8.69
C VAL A 18 1.84 2.48 8.61
N GLY A 19 1.17 1.32 8.50
CA GLY A 19 1.82 0.03 8.37
C GLY A 19 2.19 -0.30 6.92
N CYS A 20 1.27 -0.09 5.98
CA CYS A 20 1.44 -0.49 4.59
C CYS A 20 1.45 0.67 3.58
N ASN A 21 1.34 1.90 4.06
CA ASN A 21 1.28 3.16 3.32
C ASN A 21 0.16 3.28 2.27
N ARG A 22 -0.79 2.34 2.24
CA ARG A 22 -1.97 2.44 1.37
C ARG A 22 -2.94 3.49 1.88
N THR A 23 -3.60 4.20 0.96
CA THR A 23 -4.77 5.02 1.29
C THR A 23 -5.96 4.13 1.65
N ILE A 24 -6.97 4.71 2.30
CA ILE A 24 -8.21 4.02 2.59
C ILE A 24 -8.89 3.48 1.32
N GLU A 25 -8.90 4.21 0.20
CA GLU A 25 -9.46 3.70 -1.06
C GLU A 25 -8.67 2.50 -1.59
N GLN A 26 -7.34 2.54 -1.51
CA GLN A 26 -6.52 1.42 -1.94
C GLN A 26 -6.70 0.17 -1.08
N ILE A 27 -7.15 0.34 0.17
CA ILE A 27 -7.48 -0.77 1.06
C ILE A 27 -8.86 -1.33 0.72
N THR A 28 -9.87 -0.48 0.54
CA THR A 28 -11.25 -0.91 0.25
C THR A 28 -11.38 -1.51 -1.15
N GLU A 29 -10.70 -0.94 -2.13
CA GLU A 29 -10.76 -1.39 -3.53
C GLU A 29 -9.74 -2.49 -3.86
N TRP A 30 -9.00 -2.99 -2.85
CA TRP A 30 -7.89 -3.89 -3.09
C TRP A 30 -8.29 -5.15 -3.87
N GLU A 31 -9.46 -5.72 -3.57
CA GLU A 31 -9.95 -6.91 -4.25
C GLU A 31 -10.41 -6.63 -5.70
N HIS A 32 -10.82 -5.40 -6.00
CA HIS A 32 -11.28 -4.99 -7.33
C HIS A 32 -10.14 -4.66 -8.29
N TYR A 33 -8.95 -4.35 -7.79
CA TYR A 33 -7.79 -4.11 -8.65
C TYR A 33 -7.31 -5.37 -9.36
N LYS A 34 -6.93 -5.20 -10.63
CA LYS A 34 -6.20 -6.21 -11.40
C LYS A 34 -4.79 -6.36 -10.85
N ASP A 35 -4.17 -7.50 -11.13
CA ASP A 35 -2.81 -7.79 -10.65
C ASP A 35 -1.79 -6.74 -11.12
N SER A 36 -1.92 -6.23 -12.34
CA SER A 36 -1.06 -5.15 -12.86
C SER A 36 -1.22 -3.84 -12.07
N GLU A 37 -2.43 -3.52 -11.63
CA GLU A 37 -2.72 -2.34 -10.81
C GLU A 37 -2.15 -2.52 -9.40
N LYS A 38 -2.35 -3.69 -8.80
CA LYS A 38 -1.77 -4.08 -7.50
C LYS A 38 -0.24 -3.98 -7.52
N GLU A 39 0.40 -4.47 -8.58
CA GLU A 39 1.85 -4.34 -8.77
C GLU A 39 2.31 -2.89 -8.85
N ASN A 40 1.60 -2.05 -9.60
CA ASN A 40 1.95 -0.64 -9.73
C ASN A 40 1.81 0.12 -8.41
N ILE A 41 0.74 -0.16 -7.65
CA ILE A 41 0.54 0.39 -6.30
C ILE A 41 1.70 -0.03 -5.40
N VAL A 42 2.03 -1.32 -5.33
CA VAL A 42 3.14 -1.81 -4.48
C VAL A 42 4.48 -1.20 -4.88
N LYS A 43 4.77 -1.11 -6.18
CA LYS A 43 5.99 -0.45 -6.68
C LYS A 43 6.06 1.01 -6.24
N HIS A 44 4.95 1.74 -6.28
CA HIS A 44 4.89 3.13 -5.81
C HIS A 44 5.13 3.24 -4.30
N LEU A 45 4.44 2.42 -3.50
CA LEU A 45 4.59 2.40 -2.04
C LEU A 45 6.03 2.07 -1.62
N ASN A 46 6.68 1.14 -2.30
CA ASN A 46 8.09 0.82 -2.06
C ASN A 46 9.00 2.02 -2.36
N LYS A 47 8.71 2.84 -3.37
CA LYS A 47 9.50 4.06 -3.65
C LYS A 47 9.37 5.11 -2.55
N ILE A 48 8.17 5.25 -1.97
CA ILE A 48 7.91 6.15 -0.85
C ILE A 48 8.69 5.67 0.39
N ALA A 49 8.59 4.39 0.72
CA ALA A 49 9.29 3.81 1.87
C ALA A 49 10.81 3.96 1.79
N ASN A 50 11.38 3.91 0.58
CA ASN A 50 12.82 4.09 0.37
C ASN A 50 13.27 5.56 0.35
N ASN A 51 12.38 6.54 0.13
CA ASN A 51 12.72 7.96 0.14
C ASN A 51 12.79 8.58 1.55
N SER A 52 12.38 7.87 2.61
CA SER A 52 12.52 8.32 4.01
C SER A 52 13.85 7.92 4.66
N LYS A 53 14.81 7.40 3.89
CA LYS A 53 16.19 7.15 4.33
C LYS A 53 17.14 8.13 3.63
N ASN A 54 17.04 9.41 3.93
CA ASN A 54 18.12 10.38 3.75
C ASN A 54 18.03 11.45 4.83
#